data_AF-A0A2R4ZMC3-F1
#
_entry.id   AF-A0A2R4ZMC3-F1
#
_cell.length_a   1.000
_cell.length_b   1.000
_cell.length_c   1.000
_cell.angle_alpha   90.00
_cell.angle_beta   90.00
_cell.angle_gamma   90.00
#
_symmetry.space_group_name_H-M   'P 1'
#
loop_
_entity.id
_entity.type
_entity.pdbx_description
1 polymer ?
#
loop_
_entity_poly.entity_id
_entity_poly.type
_entity_poly.pdbx_seq_one_letter_code
_entity_poly.pdbx_strand_id
1 'polypeptide(L)' 'MIDEVSKKYSGSNVKIEIYTLGAPRYRLTLEGTDYKVLERVLSEAIENAKDMAKKLGIEFSFERS' A
#
# COMPACT_ATOMS: atom_id res chain seq x y z
N MET A 1 -8.44 1.31 8.88
CA MET A 1 -7.35 0.49 8.29
C MET A 1 -6.55 1.28 7.27
N ILE A 2 -7.18 2.06 6.38
CA ILE A 2 -6.49 3.07 5.52
C ILE A 2 -6.13 4.33 6.34
N ASP A 3 -6.98 4.71 7.30
CA ASP A 3 -6.78 5.89 8.16
C ASP A 3 -5.51 5.86 9.02
N GLU A 4 -5.01 4.69 9.43
CA GLU A 4 -3.80 4.60 10.26
C GLU A 4 -2.53 4.87 9.45
N VAL A 5 -2.45 4.32 8.23
CA VAL A 5 -1.32 4.56 7.32
C VAL A 5 -1.37 6.00 6.80
N SER A 6 -2.56 6.51 6.47
CA SER A 6 -2.77 7.91 6.08
C SER A 6 -2.39 8.89 7.21
N LYS A 7 -2.80 8.63 8.47
CA LYS A 7 -2.39 9.45 9.63
C LYS A 7 -0.89 9.45 9.87
N LYS A 8 -0.23 8.30 9.71
CA LYS A 8 1.22 8.15 9.95
C LYS A 8 2.07 8.97 8.96
N TYR A 9 1.57 9.20 7.74
CA TYR A 9 2.27 9.95 6.69
C TYR A 9 1.61 11.28 6.31
N SER A 10 0.63 11.76 7.08
CA SER A 10 -0.02 13.07 6.86
C SER A 10 0.96 14.24 6.89
N GLY A 11 2.13 14.09 7.53
CA GLY A 11 3.21 15.08 7.51
C GLY A 11 4.18 15.00 6.32
N SER A 12 4.06 13.97 5.46
CA SER A 12 5.01 13.69 4.38
C SER A 12 4.49 13.99 2.98
N ASN A 13 3.29 14.57 2.85
CA ASN A 13 2.68 14.95 1.57
C ASN A 13 2.59 13.78 0.57
N VAL A 14 2.34 12.57 1.09
CA VAL A 14 2.17 11.36 0.28
C VAL A 14 0.68 11.10 0.09
N LYS A 15 0.24 11.09 -1.17
CA LYS A 15 -1.12 10.73 -1.58
C LYS A 15 -1.14 9.26 -1.99
N ILE A 16 -2.10 8.52 -1.43
CA ILE A 16 -2.24 7.07 -1.61
C ILE A 16 -3.59 6.82 -2.27
N GLU A 17 -3.59 6.15 -3.41
CA GLU A 17 -4.80 5.75 -4.13
C GLU A 17 -4.80 4.23 -4.34
N ILE A 18 -5.91 3.58 -3.99
CA ILE A 18 -6.10 2.14 -4.23
C ILE A 18 -7.37 1.97 -5.04
N TYR A 19 -7.26 1.27 -6.15
CA TYR A 19 -8.41 0.95 -6.99
C TYR A 19 -8.35 -0.47 -7.51
N THR A 20 -9.53 -1.05 -7.76
CA THR A 20 -9.63 -2.37 -8.35
C THR A 20 -9.45 -2.28 -9.87
N LEU A 21 -8.69 -3.21 -10.44
CA LEU A 21 -8.61 -3.44 -11.88
C LEU A 21 -9.57 -4.56 -12.33
N GLY A 22 -10.55 -4.90 -11.47
CA GLY A 22 -11.33 -6.12 -11.54
C GLY A 22 -10.70 -7.20 -10.67
N ALA A 23 -11.51 -7.82 -9.79
CA ALA A 23 -11.05 -8.92 -8.95
C ALA A 23 -10.34 -9.98 -9.81
N PRO A 24 -9.20 -10.53 -9.37
CA PRO A 24 -8.54 -10.37 -8.06
C PRO A 24 -7.49 -9.23 -8.01
N ARG A 25 -7.41 -8.38 -9.04
CA ARG A 25 -6.33 -7.40 -9.20
C ARG A 25 -6.68 -6.04 -8.61
N TYR A 26 -5.75 -5.50 -7.86
CA TYR A 26 -5.81 -4.15 -7.30
C TYR A 26 -4.55 -3.40 -7.68
N ARG A 27 -4.66 -2.09 -7.85
CA ARG A 27 -3.54 -1.20 -8.10
C ARG A 27 -3.43 -0.20 -6.96
N LEU A 28 -2.20 -0.05 -6.46
CA LEU A 28 -1.81 0.93 -5.46
C LEU A 28 -0.94 1.98 -6.15
N THR A 29 -1.36 3.24 -6.08
CA THR A 29 -0.61 4.39 -6.57
C THR A 29 -0.17 5.22 -5.37
N LEU A 30 1.11 5.58 -5.33
CA LEU A 30 1.69 6.46 -4.33
C LEU A 30 2.26 7.69 -5.05
N GLU A 31 1.78 8.88 -4.69
CA GLU A 31 2.26 10.16 -5.22
C GLU A 31 2.87 10.96 -4.08
N GLY A 32 4.03 11.57 -4.29
CA GLY A 32 4.69 12.40 -3.29
C GLY A 32 5.99 12.99 -3.83
N THR A 33 6.61 13.85 -3.05
CA THR A 33 7.80 14.62 -3.48
C THR A 33 9.12 13.91 -3.18
N ASP A 34 9.15 13.02 -2.18
CA ASP A 34 10.36 12.28 -1.78
C ASP A 34 10.21 10.78 -2.09
N TYR A 35 10.97 10.33 -3.08
CA TYR A 35 11.03 8.93 -3.48
C TYR A 35 11.41 7.98 -2.33
N LYS A 36 12.34 8.35 -1.46
CA LYS A 36 12.76 7.48 -0.34
C LYS A 36 11.63 7.28 0.65
N VAL A 37 10.79 8.29 0.83
CA VAL A 37 9.59 8.18 1.66
C VAL A 37 8.57 7.27 0.98
N LEU A 38 8.33 7.43 -0.32
CA LEU A 38 7.40 6.60 -1.08
C LEU A 38 7.78 5.11 -1.05
N GLU A 39 9.06 4.76 -1.21
CA GLU A 39 9.52 3.37 -1.13
C GLU A 39 9.32 2.75 0.25
N ARG A 40 9.54 3.53 1.31
CA ARG A 40 9.31 3.07 2.69
C ARG A 40 7.83 2.81 2.91
N VAL A 41 6.96 3.73 2.49
CA VAL A 41 5.50 3.59 2.58
C VAL A 41 5.03 2.35 1.81
N LEU A 42 5.54 2.16 0.57
CA LEU A 42 5.19 1.00 -0.25
C LEU A 42 5.57 -0.31 0.42
N SER A 43 6.80 -0.38 0.94
CA SER A 43 7.32 -1.58 1.60
C SER A 43 6.52 -1.93 2.86
N GLU A 44 6.24 -0.94 3.71
CA GLU A 44 5.38 -1.12 4.90
C GLU A 44 3.96 -1.58 4.50
N ALA A 45 3.39 -1.01 3.44
CA ALA A 45 2.06 -1.39 2.96
C ALA A 45 2.01 -2.85 2.47
N ILE A 46 3.03 -3.29 1.72
CA ILE A 46 3.13 -4.66 1.20
C ILE A 46 3.32 -5.66 2.35
N GLU A 47 4.20 -5.37 3.32
CA GLU A 47 4.41 -6.24 4.48
C GLU A 47 3.12 -6.42 5.29
N ASN A 48 2.43 -5.32 5.58
CA ASN A 48 1.14 -5.36 6.30
C ASN A 48 0.09 -6.16 5.51
N ALA A 49 0.00 -5.97 4.20
CA ALA A 49 -0.94 -6.72 3.35
C ALA A 49 -0.63 -8.21 3.35
N LYS A 50 0.65 -8.60 3.28
CA LYS A 50 1.10 -9.99 3.31
C LYS A 50 0.81 -10.65 4.65
N ASP A 51 1.08 -9.96 5.75
CA ASP A 51 0.79 -10.46 7.10
C ASP A 51 -0.71 -10.64 7.33
N MET A 52 -1.52 -9.70 6.84
CA MET A 52 -2.98 -9.79 6.92
C MET A 52 -3.51 -10.94 6.06
N ALA A 53 -3.01 -11.09 4.83
CA ALA A 53 -3.40 -12.18 3.94
C ALA A 53 -3.08 -13.54 4.57
N LYS A 54 -1.91 -13.68 5.20
CA LYS A 54 -1.54 -14.90 5.94
C LYS A 54 -2.50 -15.19 7.10
N LYS A 55 -2.88 -14.17 7.88
CA LYS A 55 -3.84 -14.31 8.99
C LYS A 55 -5.23 -14.74 8.51
N LEU A 56 -5.64 -14.29 7.33
CA LEU A 56 -6.94 -14.58 6.74
C LEU A 56 -6.96 -15.84 5.85
N GLY A 57 -5.80 -16.47 5.61
CA GLY A 57 -5.68 -17.61 4.71
C GLY A 57 -5.89 -17.25 3.22
N ILE A 58 -5.61 -16.00 2.84
CA ILE A 58 -5.76 -15.49 1.48
C ILE A 58 -4.43 -15.56 0.75
N GLU A 59 -4.45 -15.97 -0.52
CA GLU A 59 -3.28 -15.88 -1.38
C GLU A 59 -3.02 -14.42 -1.79
N PHE A 60 -1.82 -13.93 -1.50
CA PHE A 60 -1.39 -12.57 -1.83
C PHE A 60 -0.13 -12.62 -2.70
N SER A 61 -0.21 -11.97 -3.84
CA SER A 61 0.93 -11.69 -4.71
C SER A 61 1.00 -10.20 -5.01
N PHE A 62 2.22 -9.70 -5.11
CA PHE A 62 2.50 -8.31 -5.44
C PHE A 62 3.41 -8.27 -6.66
N GLU A 63 3.07 -7.43 -7.63
CA GLU A 63 3.85 -7.20 -8.83
C GLU A 63 4.02 -5.69 -9.02
N ARG A 64 5.24 -5.27 -9.40
CA ARG A 64 5.58 -3.87 -9.67
C ARG A 64 5.64 -3.67 -11.18
N SER A 65 4.80 -2.79 -11.72
CA SER A 65 4.70 -2.44 -13.14
C SER A 65 5.17 -1.02 -13.42
#